data_AF-A0A6A4GZY4-F1
#
_entry.id   AF-A0A6A4GZY4-F1
#
_cell.length_a   1.000
_cell.length_b   1.000
_cell.length_c   1.000
_cell.angle_alpha   90.00
_cell.angle_beta   90.00
_cell.angle_gamma   90.00
#
_symmetry.space_group_name_H-M   'P 1'
#
loop_
_entity.id
_entity.type
_entity.pdbx_description
1 polymer ?
#
loop_
_entity_poly.entity_id
_entity_poly.type
_entity_poly.pdbx_seq_one_letter_code
_entity_poly.pdbx_strand_id
1 'polypeptide(L)'
;MEPPLHGTAAEKKAVRIKEGHEKQKQTISEKLAAAEKAHRAAVEAELAMKHETFRHCLELLRSRRTTFGEFVMYVLDPESKQGVARWHEFASVSGRVTQILNWWKSSRSPPSLRDELEEWTVQHVCSLLGKQARHITRSGRLKTWGRDIDENLIKSFSFTKLYDYFRDEAGIILRIFESITKTINTPTHSTARKSQAKTIVTSAILQCLAEHNNANNLSRRVMGLYLYASGAQRQSFAVLSHLGLTESYTNVVRNEADDPGTEEEPVPIAPNSSTTTTSIDHSEPETTAVPIKKKIRPWKIGTLQRLSISVRTKAHGVAAVGLFGEVYDNINFLSRTAEQAVGHHGGGVMSGIYMSHK
;
A
#
# COMPACT_ATOMS: atom_id res chain seq x y z
N MET A 1 46.20 62.89 -0.64
CA MET A 1 47.55 62.97 -0.04
C MET A 1 47.55 62.03 1.14
N GLU A 2 48.17 60.86 1.01
CA GLU A 2 48.31 59.95 2.15
C GLU A 2 49.31 60.54 3.15
N PRO A 3 49.00 60.53 4.46
CA PRO A 3 49.88 61.07 5.47
C PRO A 3 51.21 60.29 5.51
N PRO A 4 52.35 60.95 5.74
CA PRO A 4 53.63 60.29 5.80
C PRO A 4 53.64 59.25 6.93
N LEU A 5 53.86 57.98 6.56
CA LEU A 5 54.03 56.87 7.49
C LEU A 5 55.23 57.13 8.41
N HIS A 6 54.96 57.64 9.61
CA HIS A 6 55.91 57.68 10.72
C HIS A 6 55.82 56.34 11.48
N GLY A 7 56.80 55.47 11.23
CA GLY A 7 56.93 54.17 11.87
C GLY A 7 58.33 53.62 11.68
N THR A 8 58.72 52.68 12.53
CA THR A 8 60.01 51.97 12.47
C THR A 8 60.15 51.23 11.13
N ALA A 9 61.38 50.95 10.69
CA ALA A 9 61.62 50.24 9.42
C ALA A 9 60.87 48.90 9.33
N ALA A 10 60.64 48.24 10.46
CA ALA A 10 59.86 47.01 10.55
C ALA A 10 58.36 47.23 10.24
N GLU A 11 57.75 48.30 10.77
CA GLU A 11 56.34 48.64 10.53
C GLU A 11 56.09 49.00 9.06
N LYS A 12 57.00 49.78 8.45
CA LYS A 12 56.91 50.09 7.01
C LYS A 12 57.00 48.85 6.13
N LYS A 13 57.82 47.87 6.52
CA LYS A 13 57.90 46.57 5.81
C LYS A 13 56.62 45.76 5.97
N ALA A 14 56.03 45.73 7.17
CA ALA A 14 54.79 45.02 7.43
C ALA A 14 53.60 45.60 6.64
N VAL A 15 53.47 46.93 6.59
CA VAL A 15 52.43 47.61 5.79
C VAL A 15 52.58 47.28 4.30
N ARG A 16 53.80 47.33 3.75
CA ARG A 16 54.06 46.98 2.35
C ARG A 16 53.72 45.52 2.03
N ILE A 17 53.99 44.59 2.95
CA ILE A 17 53.61 43.17 2.81
C ILE A 17 52.08 43.04 2.79
N LYS A 18 51.38 43.71 3.70
CA LYS A 18 49.90 43.69 3.77
C LYS A 18 49.26 44.26 2.49
N GLU A 19 49.71 45.41 2.02
CA GLU A 19 49.26 46.01 0.76
C GLU A 19 49.55 45.10 -0.45
N GLY A 20 50.70 44.43 -0.47
CA GLY A 20 51.05 43.44 -1.49
C GLY A 20 50.08 42.26 -1.50
N HIS A 21 49.75 41.70 -0.33
CA HIS A 21 48.75 40.64 -0.20
C HIS A 21 47.34 41.09 -0.61
N GLU A 22 46.94 42.31 -0.26
CA GLU A 22 45.64 42.86 -0.64
C GLU A 22 45.53 43.06 -2.16
N LYS A 23 46.56 43.62 -2.79
CA LYS A 23 46.63 43.73 -4.26
C LYS A 23 46.63 42.36 -4.94
N GLN A 24 47.39 41.40 -4.41
CA GLN A 24 47.40 40.04 -4.94
C GLN A 24 46.03 39.37 -4.80
N LYS A 25 45.34 39.56 -3.67
CA LYS A 25 43.98 39.03 -3.45
C LYS A 25 42.97 39.66 -4.43
N GLN A 26 43.05 40.98 -4.65
CA GLN A 26 42.22 41.67 -5.64
C GLN A 26 42.47 41.12 -7.05
N THR A 27 43.73 41.03 -7.48
CA THR A 27 44.09 40.48 -8.80
C THR A 27 43.65 39.02 -8.96
N ILE A 28 43.77 38.17 -7.93
CA ILE A 28 43.28 36.78 -7.98
C ILE A 28 41.75 36.76 -8.09
N SER A 29 41.04 37.60 -7.34
CA SER A 29 39.57 37.67 -7.39
C SER A 29 39.06 38.17 -8.74
N GLU A 30 39.71 39.16 -9.34
CA GLU A 30 39.38 39.68 -10.66
C GLU A 30 39.65 38.63 -11.75
N LYS A 31 40.79 37.92 -11.67
CA LYS A 31 41.10 36.81 -12.59
C LYS A 31 40.10 35.67 -12.48
N LEU A 32 39.69 35.31 -11.27
CA LEU A 32 38.70 34.26 -11.05
C LEU A 32 37.32 34.68 -11.58
N ALA A 33 36.89 35.92 -11.32
CA ALA A 33 35.63 36.45 -11.87
C ALA A 33 35.66 36.54 -13.41
N ALA A 34 36.79 36.94 -14.00
CA ALA A 34 36.97 36.97 -15.45
C ALA A 34 36.95 35.56 -16.06
N ALA A 35 37.61 34.59 -15.42
CA ALA A 35 37.60 33.19 -15.85
C ALA A 35 36.19 32.57 -15.75
N GLU A 36 35.46 32.85 -14.66
CA GLU A 36 34.08 32.39 -14.50
C GLU A 36 33.15 33.01 -15.55
N LYS A 37 33.30 34.30 -15.84
CA LYS A 37 32.55 34.97 -16.90
C LYS A 37 32.87 34.39 -18.28
N ALA A 38 34.15 34.16 -18.58
CA ALA A 38 34.57 33.53 -19.83
C ALA A 38 34.02 32.10 -19.97
N HIS A 39 34.02 31.32 -18.89
CA HIS A 39 33.45 29.98 -18.87
C HIS A 39 31.93 30.00 -19.09
N ARG A 40 31.19 30.89 -18.41
CA ARG A 40 29.74 31.06 -18.61
C ARG A 40 29.43 31.47 -20.05
N ALA A 41 30.17 32.43 -20.62
CA ALA A 41 29.98 32.85 -22.00
C ALA A 41 30.27 31.72 -23.01
N ALA A 42 31.29 30.89 -22.75
CA ALA A 42 31.58 29.72 -23.59
C ALA A 42 30.46 28.67 -23.54
N VAL A 43 29.92 28.38 -22.35
CA VAL A 43 28.79 27.45 -22.17
C VAL A 43 27.52 27.99 -22.84
N GLU A 44 27.24 29.29 -22.72
CA GLU A 44 26.11 29.95 -23.40
C GLU A 44 26.24 29.91 -24.92
N ALA A 45 27.44 30.15 -25.46
CA ALA A 45 27.72 30.06 -26.89
C ALA A 45 27.54 28.62 -27.41
N GLU A 46 28.00 27.61 -26.65
CA GLU A 46 27.81 26.21 -27.00
C GLU A 46 26.32 25.82 -27.01
N LEU A 47 25.55 26.28 -26.02
CA LEU A 47 24.11 26.07 -25.96
C LEU A 47 23.38 26.76 -27.12
N ALA A 48 23.80 27.97 -27.50
CA ALA A 48 23.24 28.68 -28.63
C ALA A 48 23.46 27.93 -29.96
N MET A 49 24.67 27.41 -30.20
CA MET A 49 24.97 26.58 -31.36
C MET A 49 24.14 25.28 -31.38
N LYS A 50 23.97 24.63 -30.22
CA LYS A 50 23.10 23.45 -30.08
C LYS A 50 21.65 23.79 -30.43
N HIS A 51 21.12 24.90 -29.93
CA HIS A 51 19.76 25.36 -30.23
C HIS A 51 19.55 25.65 -31.73
N GLU A 52 20.54 26.22 -32.39
CA GLU A 52 20.49 26.46 -33.84
C GLU A 52 20.48 25.15 -34.62
N THR A 53 21.33 24.20 -34.24
CA THR A 53 21.34 22.85 -34.82
C THR A 53 19.97 22.18 -34.65
N PHE A 54 19.37 22.24 -33.46
CA PHE A 54 18.04 21.67 -33.22
C PHE A 54 16.94 22.34 -34.04
N ARG A 55 16.99 23.67 -34.23
CA ARG A 55 16.06 24.38 -35.12
C ARG A 55 16.18 23.87 -36.56
N HIS A 56 17.40 23.72 -37.06
CA HIS A 56 17.63 23.21 -38.41
C HIS A 56 17.09 21.77 -38.58
N CYS A 57 17.31 20.89 -37.60
CA CYS A 57 16.74 19.54 -37.62
C CYS A 57 15.20 19.55 -37.67
N LEU A 58 14.54 20.44 -36.91
CA LEU A 58 13.08 20.56 -36.93
C LEU A 58 12.54 21.08 -38.27
N GLU A 59 13.25 22.02 -38.89
CA GLU A 59 12.92 22.50 -40.24
C GLU A 59 13.08 21.40 -41.29
N LEU A 60 14.14 20.59 -41.17
CA LEU A 60 14.34 19.44 -42.04
C LEU A 60 13.19 18.43 -41.92
N LEU A 61 12.76 18.08 -40.71
CA LEU A 61 11.61 17.19 -40.48
C LEU A 61 10.32 17.75 -41.10
N ARG A 62 10.07 19.06 -40.94
CA ARG A 62 8.92 19.75 -41.55
C ARG A 62 8.98 19.72 -43.07
N SER A 63 10.16 19.92 -43.67
CA SER A 63 10.35 19.86 -45.13
C SER A 63 10.02 18.48 -45.71
N ARG A 64 10.18 17.42 -44.90
CA ARG A 64 9.87 16.03 -45.26
C ARG A 64 8.45 15.60 -44.89
N ARG A 65 7.59 16.53 -44.44
CA ARG A 65 6.21 16.27 -43.97
C ARG A 65 6.14 15.26 -42.81
N THR A 66 7.17 15.22 -41.98
CA THR A 66 7.20 14.41 -40.75
C THR A 66 7.16 15.31 -39.54
N THR A 67 6.49 14.87 -38.47
CA THR A 67 6.46 15.58 -37.20
C THR A 67 7.59 15.12 -36.30
N PHE A 68 7.98 15.98 -35.34
CA PHE A 68 8.94 15.58 -34.30
C PHE A 68 8.39 14.42 -33.45
N GLY A 69 7.08 14.36 -33.23
CA GLY A 69 6.43 13.27 -32.50
C GLY A 69 6.61 11.93 -33.21
N GLU A 70 6.36 11.86 -34.52
CA GLU A 70 6.57 10.65 -35.33
C GLU A 70 8.04 10.20 -35.32
N PHE A 71 8.97 11.16 -35.41
CA PHE A 71 10.40 10.85 -35.31
C PHE A 71 10.76 10.27 -33.94
N VAL A 72 10.27 10.85 -32.84
CA VAL A 72 10.48 10.32 -31.48
C VAL A 72 9.86 8.94 -31.33
N MET A 73 8.65 8.71 -31.85
CA MET A 73 8.00 7.40 -31.83
C MET A 73 8.83 6.37 -32.59
N TYR A 74 9.33 6.70 -33.78
CA TYR A 74 10.22 5.82 -34.55
C TYR A 74 11.49 5.46 -33.76
N VAL A 75 12.14 6.42 -33.12
CA VAL A 75 13.37 6.18 -32.35
C VAL A 75 13.10 5.35 -31.08
N LEU A 76 11.97 5.59 -30.40
CA LEU A 76 11.63 4.92 -29.14
C LEU A 76 11.00 3.55 -29.34
N ASP A 77 10.38 3.29 -30.50
CA ASP A 77 9.76 2.01 -30.85
C ASP A 77 10.76 0.84 -30.72
N PRO A 78 10.45 -0.20 -29.93
CA PRO A 78 11.24 -1.43 -29.89
C PRO A 78 11.45 -2.09 -31.25
N GLU A 79 10.49 -1.97 -32.18
CA GLU A 79 10.51 -2.68 -33.47
C GLU A 79 11.41 -2.03 -34.52
N SER A 80 11.69 -0.72 -34.39
CA SER A 80 12.52 0.05 -35.33
C SER A 80 14.01 -0.30 -35.30
N LYS A 81 14.44 -1.13 -34.34
CA LYS A 81 15.84 -1.56 -34.10
C LYS A 81 16.82 -0.40 -33.83
N GLN A 82 16.34 0.78 -33.45
CA GLN A 82 17.16 1.94 -33.07
C GLN A 82 17.67 1.87 -31.62
N GLY A 83 18.09 0.69 -31.18
CA GLY A 83 18.51 0.44 -29.79
C GLY A 83 19.70 1.31 -29.36
N VAL A 84 20.62 1.60 -30.27
CA VAL A 84 21.81 2.44 -30.00
C VAL A 84 21.39 3.87 -29.68
N ALA A 85 20.57 4.51 -30.52
CA ALA A 85 20.08 5.86 -30.28
C ALA A 85 19.23 5.92 -28.99
N ARG A 86 18.31 4.95 -28.80
CA ARG A 86 17.47 4.89 -27.60
C ARG A 86 18.28 4.79 -26.31
N TRP A 87 19.31 3.94 -26.27
CA TRP A 87 20.10 3.77 -25.05
C TRP A 87 21.21 4.81 -24.90
N HIS A 88 22.05 5.00 -25.91
CA HIS A 88 23.23 5.86 -25.80
C HIS A 88 22.90 7.35 -25.92
N GLU A 89 21.92 7.72 -26.73
CA GLU A 89 21.61 9.14 -26.96
C GLU A 89 20.46 9.63 -26.09
N PHE A 90 19.45 8.79 -25.83
CA PHE A 90 18.28 9.21 -25.07
C PHE A 90 18.35 8.86 -23.57
N ALA A 91 18.61 7.59 -23.24
CA ALA A 91 18.51 7.09 -21.86
C ALA A 91 19.83 7.02 -21.07
N SER A 92 20.99 7.23 -21.71
CA SER A 92 22.31 7.15 -21.07
C SER A 92 22.51 8.19 -19.96
N VAL A 93 21.92 9.37 -20.14
CA VAL A 93 21.98 10.46 -19.17
C VAL A 93 20.83 10.31 -18.18
N SER A 94 21.18 9.87 -16.96
CA SER A 94 20.23 9.74 -15.85
C SER A 94 19.46 11.05 -15.63
N GLY A 95 18.15 10.93 -15.43
CA GLY A 95 17.25 12.06 -15.19
C GLY A 95 16.70 12.74 -16.45
N ARG A 96 17.21 12.46 -17.65
CA ARG A 96 16.69 13.08 -18.89
C ARG A 96 15.22 12.75 -19.14
N VAL A 97 14.85 11.48 -19.00
CA VAL A 97 13.44 11.05 -19.13
C VAL A 97 12.57 11.74 -18.08
N THR A 98 13.03 11.80 -16.84
CA THR A 98 12.33 12.50 -15.75
C THR A 98 12.16 13.99 -16.05
N GLN A 99 13.17 14.63 -16.64
CA GLN A 99 13.11 16.03 -17.03
C GLN A 99 12.07 16.27 -18.13
N ILE A 100 12.03 15.38 -19.14
CA ILE A 100 11.00 15.44 -20.21
C ILE A 100 9.60 15.29 -19.62
N LEU A 101 9.38 14.30 -18.75
CA LEU A 101 8.09 14.11 -18.07
C LEU A 101 7.73 15.32 -17.19
N ASN A 102 8.70 15.94 -16.54
CA ASN A 102 8.47 17.18 -15.77
C ASN A 102 8.09 18.36 -16.66
N TRP A 103 8.68 18.47 -17.85
CA TRP A 103 8.26 19.48 -18.83
C TRP A 103 6.84 19.22 -19.30
N TRP A 104 6.48 17.99 -19.65
CA TRP A 104 5.11 17.62 -20.04
C TRP A 104 4.09 17.85 -18.92
N LYS A 105 4.45 17.58 -17.67
CA LYS A 105 3.63 17.89 -16.49
C LYS A 105 3.50 19.39 -16.19
N SER A 106 4.43 20.22 -16.66
CA SER A 106 4.46 21.65 -16.33
C SER A 106 3.18 22.36 -16.78
N SER A 107 2.77 23.40 -16.05
CA SER A 107 1.57 24.20 -16.39
C SER A 107 1.66 24.92 -17.74
N ARG A 108 2.83 24.94 -18.37
CA ARG A 108 3.05 25.50 -19.71
C ARG A 108 2.67 24.54 -20.83
N SER A 109 2.49 23.25 -20.52
CA SER A 109 2.08 22.24 -21.49
C SER A 109 0.58 22.29 -21.77
N PRO A 110 0.13 21.93 -22.99
CA PRO A 110 -1.29 21.83 -23.32
C PRO A 110 -2.05 20.96 -22.30
N PRO A 111 -3.28 21.33 -21.89
CA PRO A 111 -4.08 20.53 -20.95
C PRO A 111 -4.28 19.09 -21.42
N SER A 112 -4.57 18.86 -22.70
CA SER A 112 -4.77 17.52 -23.27
C SER A 112 -3.58 16.59 -23.04
N LEU A 113 -2.35 17.09 -23.19
CA LEU A 113 -1.13 16.32 -22.95
C LEU A 113 -0.96 16.00 -21.46
N ARG A 114 -1.33 16.92 -20.57
CA ARG A 114 -1.25 16.70 -19.12
C ARG A 114 -2.25 15.64 -18.68
N ASP A 115 -3.48 15.72 -19.17
CA ASP A 115 -4.54 14.76 -18.86
C ASP A 115 -4.17 13.34 -19.37
N GLU A 116 -3.66 13.24 -20.59
CA GLU A 116 -3.16 11.98 -21.16
C GLU A 116 -2.00 11.39 -20.35
N LEU A 117 -1.03 12.23 -19.97
CA LEU A 117 0.11 11.81 -19.16
C LEU A 117 -0.31 11.36 -17.76
N GLU A 118 -1.25 12.08 -17.13
CA GLU A 118 -1.79 11.74 -15.81
C GLU A 118 -2.54 10.41 -15.84
N GLU A 119 -3.44 10.22 -16.81
CA GLU A 119 -4.18 8.97 -16.98
C GLU A 119 -3.25 7.78 -17.23
N TRP A 120 -2.30 7.94 -18.16
CA TRP A 120 -1.29 6.91 -18.43
C TRP A 120 -0.49 6.56 -17.17
N THR A 121 -0.09 7.57 -16.40
CA THR A 121 0.68 7.38 -15.16
C THR A 121 -0.14 6.63 -14.12
N VAL A 122 -1.42 6.99 -13.93
CA VAL A 122 -2.34 6.31 -13.02
C VAL A 122 -2.52 4.85 -13.45
N GLN A 123 -2.77 4.59 -14.72
CA GLN A 123 -2.93 3.24 -15.25
C GLN A 123 -1.66 2.39 -15.05
N HIS A 124 -0.49 2.98 -15.30
CA HIS A 124 0.80 2.32 -15.08
C HIS A 124 1.01 1.96 -13.61
N VAL A 125 0.77 2.91 -12.70
CA VAL A 125 0.87 2.67 -11.25
C VAL A 125 -0.12 1.60 -10.80
N CYS A 126 -1.38 1.64 -11.24
CA CYS A 126 -2.38 0.61 -10.95
C CYS A 126 -1.92 -0.79 -11.42
N SER A 127 -1.32 -0.90 -12.60
CA SER A 127 -0.74 -2.16 -13.10
C SER A 127 0.39 -2.68 -12.20
N LEU A 128 1.30 -1.79 -11.75
CA LEU A 128 2.36 -2.14 -10.82
C LEU A 128 1.83 -2.57 -9.45
N LEU A 129 0.82 -1.88 -8.92
CA LEU A 129 0.14 -2.26 -7.67
C LEU A 129 -0.49 -3.65 -7.78
N GLY A 130 -1.18 -3.94 -8.89
CA GLY A 130 -1.74 -5.27 -9.14
C GLY A 130 -0.67 -6.37 -9.24
N LYS A 131 0.51 -6.06 -9.80
CA LYS A 131 1.66 -6.99 -9.81
C LYS A 131 2.18 -7.25 -8.38
N GLN A 132 2.37 -6.21 -7.58
CA GLN A 132 2.82 -6.36 -6.18
C GLN A 132 1.79 -7.09 -5.30
N ALA A 133 0.51 -6.78 -5.42
CA ALA A 133 -0.55 -7.45 -4.66
C ALA A 133 -0.61 -8.96 -4.97
N ARG A 134 -0.46 -9.34 -6.25
CA ARG A 134 -0.34 -10.74 -6.66
C ARG A 134 0.92 -11.40 -6.11
N HIS A 135 2.06 -10.70 -6.14
CA HIS A 135 3.32 -11.19 -5.56
C HIS A 135 3.18 -11.49 -4.06
N ILE A 136 2.66 -10.54 -3.29
CA ILE A 136 2.37 -10.72 -1.85
C ILE A 136 1.45 -11.91 -1.62
N THR A 137 0.39 -12.03 -2.43
CA THR A 137 -0.54 -13.16 -2.32
C THR A 137 0.16 -14.50 -2.60
N ARG A 138 1.02 -14.56 -3.63
CA ARG A 138 1.79 -15.77 -3.96
C ARG A 138 2.77 -16.17 -2.86
N SER A 139 3.39 -15.20 -2.19
CA SER A 139 4.30 -15.47 -1.06
C SER A 139 3.64 -16.27 0.07
N GLY A 140 2.31 -16.20 0.19
CA GLY A 140 1.54 -16.92 1.19
C GLY A 140 1.69 -16.42 2.62
N ARG A 141 2.51 -15.39 2.89
CA ARG A 141 2.77 -14.90 4.25
C ARG A 141 1.52 -14.40 4.98
N LEU A 142 0.55 -13.85 4.22
CA LEU A 142 -0.73 -13.36 4.73
C LEU A 142 -1.87 -14.39 4.61
N LYS A 143 -1.58 -15.59 4.10
CA LYS A 143 -2.57 -16.65 3.98
C LYS A 143 -2.65 -17.46 5.27
N THR A 144 -3.86 -17.93 5.55
CA THR A 144 -4.13 -18.88 6.65
C THR A 144 -4.52 -20.27 6.15
N TRP A 145 -4.75 -20.40 4.84
CA TRP A 145 -4.94 -21.70 4.21
C TRP A 145 -3.62 -22.46 4.19
N GLY A 146 -3.62 -23.70 4.69
CA GLY A 146 -2.40 -24.52 4.81
C GLY A 146 -1.45 -24.08 5.91
N ARG A 147 -1.83 -23.11 6.75
CA ARG A 147 -1.08 -22.68 7.93
C ARG A 147 -1.86 -23.02 9.18
N ASP A 148 -1.20 -23.63 10.15
CA ASP A 148 -1.80 -23.84 11.46
C ASP A 148 -1.93 -22.52 12.20
N ILE A 149 -3.09 -22.33 12.83
CA ILE A 149 -3.35 -21.17 13.68
C ILE A 149 -2.93 -21.60 15.08
N ASP A 150 -1.64 -21.44 15.36
CA ASP A 150 -1.02 -21.86 16.61
C ASP A 150 -0.72 -20.67 17.53
N GLU A 151 -0.26 -20.97 18.74
CA GLU A 151 0.16 -19.99 19.74
C GLU A 151 1.26 -19.05 19.20
N ASN A 152 2.21 -19.59 18.43
CA ASN A 152 3.33 -18.83 17.90
C ASN A 152 2.88 -17.82 16.85
N LEU A 153 1.93 -18.18 15.99
CA LEU A 153 1.36 -17.27 14.99
C LEU A 153 0.72 -16.06 15.68
N ILE A 154 -0.06 -16.27 16.74
CA ILE A 154 -0.70 -15.19 17.48
C ILE A 154 0.33 -14.31 18.19
N LYS A 155 1.30 -14.92 18.89
CA LYS A 155 2.37 -14.19 19.60
C LYS A 155 3.31 -13.44 18.66
N SER A 156 3.56 -13.96 17.47
CA SER A 156 4.47 -13.35 16.49
C SER A 156 3.80 -12.28 15.63
N PHE A 157 2.47 -12.20 15.63
CA PHE A 157 1.71 -11.21 14.88
C PHE A 157 2.02 -9.79 15.38
N SER A 158 2.52 -8.94 14.48
CA SER A 158 2.88 -7.57 14.80
C SER A 158 2.71 -6.68 13.57
N PHE A 159 2.00 -5.56 13.72
CA PHE A 159 1.87 -4.56 12.66
C PHE A 159 3.23 -3.98 12.26
N THR A 160 4.18 -3.84 13.19
CA THR A 160 5.54 -3.35 12.89
C THR A 160 6.26 -4.33 11.95
N LYS A 161 6.23 -5.63 12.27
CA LYS A 161 6.86 -6.66 11.41
C LYS A 161 6.19 -6.74 10.03
N LEU A 162 4.87 -6.53 9.96
CA LEU A 162 4.14 -6.49 8.69
C LEU A 162 4.45 -5.23 7.88
N TYR A 163 4.63 -4.08 8.54
CA TYR A 163 5.08 -2.85 7.91
C TYR A 163 6.47 -3.03 7.29
N ASP A 164 7.42 -3.61 8.03
CA ASP A 164 8.77 -3.89 7.53
C ASP A 164 8.73 -4.88 6.35
N TYR A 165 7.90 -5.92 6.45
CA TYR A 165 7.65 -6.84 5.33
C TYR A 165 7.13 -6.12 4.07
N PHE A 166 6.17 -5.18 4.21
CA PHE A 166 5.68 -4.42 3.06
C PHE A 166 6.71 -3.44 2.51
N ARG A 167 7.64 -2.96 3.34
CA ARG A 167 8.75 -2.14 2.86
C ARG A 167 9.64 -2.92 1.90
N ASP A 168 9.89 -4.18 2.22
CA ASP A 168 10.78 -5.04 1.43
C ASP A 168 10.08 -5.59 0.18
N GLU A 169 8.86 -6.11 0.31
CA GLU A 169 8.16 -6.82 -0.78
C GLU A 169 7.17 -5.96 -1.58
N ALA A 170 6.73 -4.83 -1.03
CA ALA A 170 5.59 -4.05 -1.52
C ALA A 170 5.87 -2.54 -1.54
N GLY A 171 7.10 -2.16 -1.91
CA GLY A 171 7.58 -0.79 -1.77
C GLY A 171 6.73 0.27 -2.48
N ILE A 172 6.03 -0.05 -3.57
CA ILE A 172 5.18 0.92 -4.27
C ILE A 172 3.87 1.11 -3.51
N ILE A 173 3.20 0.01 -3.14
CA ILE A 173 1.99 0.03 -2.30
C ILE A 173 2.28 0.85 -1.03
N LEU A 174 3.36 0.52 -0.33
CA LEU A 174 3.71 1.20 0.92
C LEU A 174 3.94 2.70 0.72
N ARG A 175 4.70 3.10 -0.30
CA ARG A 175 4.98 4.51 -0.58
C ARG A 175 3.72 5.31 -0.90
N ILE A 176 2.74 4.72 -1.58
CA ILE A 176 1.46 5.39 -1.87
C ILE A 176 0.67 5.64 -0.58
N PHE A 177 0.44 4.61 0.24
CA PHE A 177 -0.28 4.80 1.51
C PHE A 177 0.48 5.72 2.49
N GLU A 178 1.81 5.67 2.48
CA GLU A 178 2.62 6.64 3.21
C GLU A 178 2.46 8.07 2.71
N SER A 179 2.35 8.28 1.39
CA SER A 179 2.17 9.63 0.83
C SER A 179 0.85 10.27 1.28
N ILE A 180 -0.20 9.45 1.48
CA ILE A 180 -1.51 9.89 1.97
C ILE A 180 -1.43 10.27 3.46
N THR A 181 -0.61 9.57 4.24
CA THR A 181 -0.50 9.80 5.69
C THR A 181 0.56 10.83 6.08
N LYS A 182 1.47 11.18 5.17
CA LYS A 182 2.48 12.22 5.36
C LYS A 182 1.87 13.62 5.17
N THR A 183 1.91 14.43 6.21
CA THR A 183 1.62 15.87 6.14
C THR A 183 2.92 16.68 6.06
N ILE A 184 2.85 17.97 5.72
CA ILE A 184 4.02 18.88 5.70
C ILE A 184 4.79 18.86 7.04
N ASN A 185 4.07 18.70 8.15
CA ASN A 185 4.62 18.68 9.51
C ASN A 185 5.09 17.30 9.99
N THR A 186 5.13 16.27 9.11
CA THR A 186 5.62 14.93 9.49
C THR A 186 6.96 14.91 10.23
N PRO A 187 8.00 15.73 9.91
CA PRO A 187 9.26 15.66 10.65
C PRO A 187 9.12 15.97 12.14
N THR A 188 8.18 16.86 12.52
CA THR A 188 7.97 17.28 13.91
C THR A 188 7.07 16.32 14.71
N HIS A 189 6.54 15.26 14.10
CA HIS A 189 5.68 14.30 14.78
C HIS A 189 6.46 13.50 15.85
N SER A 190 5.79 13.27 16.99
CA SER A 190 6.28 12.40 18.06
C SER A 190 6.49 10.95 17.58
N THR A 191 7.34 10.20 18.30
CA THR A 191 7.60 8.78 18.02
C THR A 191 6.32 7.94 18.08
N ALA A 192 5.45 8.22 19.05
CA ALA A 192 4.14 7.57 19.18
C ALA A 192 3.26 7.83 17.95
N ARG A 193 3.19 9.07 17.46
CA ARG A 193 2.41 9.42 16.26
C ARG A 193 2.97 8.74 15.00
N LYS A 194 4.30 8.67 14.87
CA LYS A 194 4.96 7.93 13.77
C LYS A 194 4.65 6.44 13.82
N SER A 195 4.65 5.83 15.01
CA SER A 195 4.25 4.43 15.19
C SER A 195 2.79 4.20 14.84
N GLN A 196 1.89 5.09 15.26
CA GLN A 196 0.47 5.02 14.93
C GLN A 196 0.24 5.12 13.42
N ALA A 197 0.95 6.03 12.73
CA ALA A 197 0.87 6.17 11.28
C ALA A 197 1.26 4.86 10.57
N LYS A 198 2.33 4.18 11.03
CA LYS A 198 2.71 2.86 10.49
C LYS A 198 1.58 1.84 10.65
N THR A 199 0.98 1.74 11.85
CA THR A 199 -0.14 0.82 12.10
C THR A 199 -1.34 1.11 11.19
N ILE A 200 -1.70 2.39 10.99
CA ILE A 200 -2.79 2.81 10.12
C ILE A 200 -2.51 2.41 8.66
N VAL A 201 -1.31 2.74 8.16
CA VAL A 201 -0.88 2.39 6.80
C VAL A 201 -0.92 0.88 6.60
N THR A 202 -0.34 0.10 7.52
CA THR A 202 -0.32 -1.36 7.44
C THR A 202 -1.74 -1.94 7.50
N SER A 203 -2.62 -1.42 8.36
CA SER A 203 -4.01 -1.86 8.44
C SER A 203 -4.76 -1.62 7.13
N ALA A 204 -4.60 -0.44 6.52
CA ALA A 204 -5.24 -0.10 5.25
C ALA A 204 -4.74 -1.00 4.10
N ILE A 205 -3.42 -1.24 4.03
CA ILE A 205 -2.83 -2.16 3.05
C ILE A 205 -3.41 -3.58 3.22
N LEU A 206 -3.49 -4.08 4.46
CA LEU A 206 -4.05 -5.40 4.74
C LEU A 206 -5.51 -5.53 4.32
N GLN A 207 -6.34 -4.50 4.53
CA GLN A 207 -7.73 -4.49 4.09
C GLN A 207 -7.84 -4.56 2.56
N CYS A 208 -7.09 -3.72 1.84
CA CYS A 208 -7.08 -3.74 0.37
C CYS A 208 -6.56 -5.07 -0.19
N LEU A 209 -5.54 -5.68 0.44
CA LEU A 209 -5.01 -6.97 0.01
C LEU A 209 -5.96 -8.13 0.30
N ALA A 210 -6.75 -8.05 1.36
CA ALA A 210 -7.78 -9.03 1.66
C ALA A 210 -8.95 -8.95 0.67
N GLU A 211 -9.34 -7.75 0.23
CA GLU A 211 -10.33 -7.57 -0.85
C GLU A 211 -9.78 -8.00 -2.22
N HIS A 212 -8.49 -7.73 -2.49
CA HIS A 212 -7.84 -8.21 -3.71
C HIS A 212 -7.83 -9.75 -3.78
N ASN A 213 -7.61 -10.42 -2.64
CA ASN A 213 -7.70 -11.87 -2.55
C ASN A 213 -8.11 -12.31 -1.13
N ASN A 214 -9.29 -12.94 -1.03
CA ASN A 214 -9.86 -13.45 0.22
C ASN A 214 -8.97 -14.46 0.97
N ALA A 215 -7.95 -15.03 0.32
CA ALA A 215 -6.96 -15.87 0.98
C ALA A 215 -6.03 -15.07 1.91
N ASN A 216 -5.84 -13.77 1.68
CA ASN A 216 -5.01 -12.88 2.49
C ASN A 216 -5.74 -12.42 3.77
N ASN A 217 -6.24 -13.38 4.54
CA ASN A 217 -7.13 -13.14 5.68
C ASN A 217 -6.44 -13.27 7.05
N LEU A 218 -5.10 -13.38 7.10
CA LEU A 218 -4.37 -13.54 8.36
C LEU A 218 -4.69 -12.46 9.39
N SER A 219 -4.63 -11.18 8.99
CA SER A 219 -4.93 -10.06 9.89
C SER A 219 -6.37 -10.09 10.40
N ARG A 220 -7.34 -10.39 9.53
CA ARG A 220 -8.77 -10.50 9.87
C ARG A 220 -9.02 -11.59 10.92
N ARG A 221 -8.38 -12.75 10.76
CA ARG A 221 -8.49 -13.87 11.71
C ARG A 221 -7.85 -13.57 13.05
N VAL A 222 -6.61 -13.05 13.04
CA VAL A 222 -5.90 -12.71 14.27
C VAL A 222 -6.62 -11.60 15.03
N MET A 223 -7.11 -10.57 14.34
CA MET A 223 -7.90 -9.50 14.97
C MET A 223 -9.25 -10.03 15.48
N GLY A 224 -9.90 -10.96 14.77
CA GLY A 224 -11.11 -11.64 15.24
C GLY A 224 -10.87 -12.40 16.56
N LEU A 225 -9.75 -13.12 16.66
CA LEU A 225 -9.35 -13.78 17.91
C LEU A 225 -9.09 -12.79 19.05
N TYR A 226 -8.40 -11.67 18.78
CA TYR A 226 -8.15 -10.65 19.78
C TYR A 226 -9.44 -10.01 20.30
N LEU A 227 -10.38 -9.66 19.41
CA LEU A 227 -11.68 -9.15 19.81
C LEU A 227 -12.46 -10.15 20.67
N TYR A 228 -12.43 -11.43 20.27
CA TYR A 228 -13.11 -12.50 21.00
C TYR A 228 -12.52 -12.63 22.41
N ALA A 229 -11.20 -12.70 22.52
CA ALA A 229 -10.48 -12.78 23.79
C ALA A 229 -10.71 -11.57 24.69
N SER A 230 -10.90 -10.37 24.12
CA SER A 230 -11.23 -9.16 24.88
C SER A 230 -12.70 -9.08 25.33
N GLY A 231 -13.53 -10.07 25.00
CA GLY A 231 -14.96 -10.05 25.34
C GLY A 231 -15.77 -9.05 24.52
N ALA A 232 -15.34 -8.73 23.29
CA ALA A 232 -16.08 -7.82 22.43
C ALA A 232 -17.46 -8.39 22.08
N GLN A 233 -18.49 -7.54 22.13
CA GLN A 233 -19.86 -7.93 21.82
C GLN A 233 -20.03 -8.31 20.34
N ARG A 234 -21.02 -9.17 20.04
CA ARG A 234 -21.34 -9.62 18.66
C ARG A 234 -21.61 -8.44 17.71
N GLN A 235 -22.18 -7.35 18.21
CA GLN A 235 -22.44 -6.14 17.42
C GLN A 235 -21.13 -5.48 16.95
N SER A 236 -20.12 -5.38 17.82
CA SER A 236 -18.79 -4.86 17.44
C SER A 236 -18.13 -5.74 16.39
N PHE A 237 -18.25 -7.06 16.50
CA PHE A 237 -17.82 -7.99 15.46
C PHE A 237 -18.53 -7.76 14.14
N ALA A 238 -19.86 -7.60 14.16
CA ALA A 238 -20.62 -7.32 12.96
C ALA A 238 -20.09 -6.06 12.28
N VAL A 239 -19.99 -4.94 13.00
CA VAL A 239 -19.48 -3.68 12.44
C VAL A 239 -18.06 -3.83 11.89
N LEU A 240 -17.13 -4.40 12.67
CA LEU A 240 -15.72 -4.50 12.27
C LEU A 240 -15.49 -5.52 11.15
N SER A 241 -16.33 -6.56 11.04
CA SER A 241 -16.27 -7.50 9.92
C SER A 241 -16.84 -6.90 8.62
N HIS A 242 -17.90 -6.09 8.70
CA HIS A 242 -18.39 -5.32 7.54
C HIS A 242 -17.37 -4.29 7.05
N LEU A 243 -16.57 -3.70 7.95
CA LEU A 243 -15.43 -2.86 7.60
C LEU A 243 -14.20 -3.64 7.09
N GLY A 244 -14.26 -4.98 7.05
CA GLY A 244 -13.16 -5.82 6.60
C GLY A 244 -11.94 -5.83 7.54
N LEU A 245 -12.09 -5.37 8.79
CA LEU A 245 -11.03 -5.36 9.81
C LEU A 245 -10.86 -6.72 10.48
N THR A 246 -11.97 -7.46 10.63
CA THR A 246 -12.01 -8.78 11.27
C THR A 246 -12.83 -9.76 10.45
N GLU A 247 -12.77 -11.05 10.78
CA GLU A 247 -13.75 -12.02 10.27
C GLU A 247 -15.06 -11.97 11.08
N SER A 248 -16.14 -12.51 10.53
CA SER A 248 -17.42 -12.55 11.25
C SER A 248 -17.32 -13.38 12.53
N TYR A 249 -18.09 -13.00 13.55
CA TYR A 249 -18.16 -13.74 14.83
C TYR A 249 -18.41 -15.24 14.61
N THR A 250 -19.37 -15.58 13.72
CA THR A 250 -19.68 -16.97 13.37
C THR A 250 -18.47 -17.72 12.83
N ASN A 251 -17.65 -17.09 11.97
CA ASN A 251 -16.43 -17.74 11.46
C ASN A 251 -15.35 -17.92 12.55
N VAL A 252 -15.32 -17.06 13.57
CA VAL A 252 -14.42 -17.23 14.71
C VAL A 252 -14.83 -18.45 15.53
N VAL A 253 -16.10 -18.54 15.93
CA VAL A 253 -16.58 -19.53 16.93
C VAL A 253 -17.15 -20.82 16.33
N ARG A 254 -17.20 -20.96 15.00
CA ARG A 254 -17.82 -22.12 14.33
C ARG A 254 -17.22 -23.43 14.84
N ASN A 255 -18.07 -24.28 15.41
CA ASN A 255 -17.71 -25.62 15.80
C ASN A 255 -17.76 -26.58 14.60
N GLU A 256 -17.07 -27.71 14.73
CA GLU A 256 -17.10 -28.79 13.75
C GLU A 256 -18.45 -29.52 13.71
N ALA A 257 -19.20 -29.50 14.82
CA ALA A 257 -20.41 -30.29 15.02
C ALA A 257 -21.73 -29.62 14.57
N ASP A 258 -21.73 -28.33 14.24
CA ASP A 258 -22.97 -27.58 13.93
C ASP A 258 -23.45 -27.75 12.47
N ASP A 259 -23.23 -28.91 11.85
CA ASP A 259 -23.74 -29.17 10.49
C ASP A 259 -24.91 -30.17 10.51
N PRO A 260 -26.15 -29.75 10.17
CA PRO A 260 -27.33 -30.61 10.12
C PRO A 260 -27.35 -31.62 8.96
N GLY A 261 -26.19 -31.94 8.37
CA GLY A 261 -26.05 -32.80 7.21
C GLY A 261 -25.85 -34.29 7.49
N THR A 262 -25.91 -34.70 8.75
CA THR A 262 -25.83 -36.13 9.12
C THR A 262 -27.26 -36.63 9.34
N GLU A 263 -27.79 -37.31 8.33
CA GLU A 263 -28.99 -38.16 8.36
C GLU A 263 -30.37 -37.48 8.42
N GLU A 264 -30.77 -36.79 7.34
CA GLU A 264 -32.16 -36.95 6.90
C GLU A 264 -32.18 -38.06 5.84
N GLU A 265 -32.65 -39.25 6.25
CA GLU A 265 -33.10 -40.26 5.30
C GLU A 265 -34.05 -39.61 4.28
N PRO A 266 -34.00 -40.00 2.99
CA PRO A 266 -34.91 -39.47 1.99
C PRO A 266 -36.33 -39.89 2.35
N VAL A 267 -37.11 -38.98 2.93
CA VAL A 267 -38.56 -39.15 3.06
C VAL A 267 -39.12 -39.29 1.65
N PRO A 268 -39.83 -40.39 1.31
CA PRO A 268 -40.40 -40.57 -0.03
C PRO A 268 -41.49 -39.52 -0.25
N ILE A 269 -41.21 -38.53 -1.09
CA ILE A 269 -42.22 -37.57 -1.53
C ILE A 269 -43.10 -38.27 -2.56
N ALA A 270 -44.34 -38.56 -2.15
CA ALA A 270 -45.39 -39.07 -3.04
C ALA A 270 -45.73 -38.03 -4.14
N PRO A 271 -46.07 -38.47 -5.37
CA PRO A 271 -46.33 -37.58 -6.48
C PRO A 271 -47.78 -37.09 -6.42
N ASN A 272 -47.99 -35.81 -6.09
CA ASN A 272 -49.27 -35.15 -6.32
C ASN A 272 -49.14 -33.99 -7.31
N SER A 273 -49.90 -34.19 -8.37
CA SER A 273 -50.16 -33.41 -9.56
C SER A 273 -50.70 -32.01 -9.29
N SER A 274 -50.37 -31.05 -10.17
CA SER A 274 -51.33 -30.24 -10.98
C SER A 274 -50.84 -28.80 -11.26
N THR A 275 -50.48 -28.56 -12.53
CA THR A 275 -51.00 -27.50 -13.45
C THR A 275 -50.74 -26.02 -13.07
N THR A 276 -50.08 -25.16 -13.89
CA THR A 276 -50.65 -24.57 -15.13
C THR A 276 -49.60 -23.77 -15.94
N THR A 277 -49.34 -24.22 -17.16
CA THR A 277 -49.20 -23.50 -18.46
C THR A 277 -48.41 -22.19 -18.56
N THR A 278 -47.31 -22.18 -19.32
CA THR A 278 -47.12 -21.30 -20.50
C THR A 278 -46.11 -21.93 -21.47
N SER A 279 -46.58 -22.15 -22.69
CA SER A 279 -45.92 -22.80 -23.82
C SER A 279 -45.05 -21.83 -24.62
N ILE A 280 -43.77 -22.13 -24.83
CA ILE A 280 -43.02 -21.82 -26.07
C ILE A 280 -42.12 -23.01 -26.40
N ASP A 281 -42.29 -23.45 -27.63
CA ASP A 281 -41.78 -24.63 -28.31
C ASP A 281 -40.38 -24.37 -28.89
N HIS A 282 -39.39 -25.16 -28.48
CA HIS A 282 -38.17 -25.38 -29.27
C HIS A 282 -37.55 -26.74 -28.91
N SER A 283 -37.36 -27.54 -29.95
CA SER A 283 -36.89 -28.92 -29.93
C SER A 283 -35.42 -29.01 -29.51
N GLU A 284 -35.15 -29.63 -28.35
CA GLU A 284 -33.81 -29.94 -27.85
C GLU A 284 -33.61 -31.46 -27.70
N PRO A 285 -32.39 -31.98 -27.96
CA PRO A 285 -32.09 -33.40 -27.90
C PRO A 285 -31.97 -33.90 -26.45
N GLU A 286 -32.61 -35.05 -26.17
CA GLU A 286 -32.52 -35.81 -24.93
C GLU A 286 -31.06 -36.06 -24.53
N THR A 287 -30.56 -35.24 -23.61
CA THR A 287 -29.27 -35.43 -22.97
C THR A 287 -29.51 -36.13 -21.64
N THR A 288 -29.12 -37.40 -21.57
CA THR A 288 -29.17 -38.24 -20.37
C THR A 288 -28.44 -37.54 -19.20
N ALA A 289 -29.22 -37.11 -18.20
CA ALA A 289 -28.73 -36.40 -17.02
C ALA A 289 -27.85 -37.32 -16.17
N VAL A 290 -26.53 -37.20 -16.31
CA VAL A 290 -25.56 -37.87 -15.44
C VAL A 290 -25.68 -37.24 -14.03
N PRO A 291 -25.83 -38.04 -12.96
CA PRO A 291 -25.94 -37.52 -11.60
C PRO A 291 -24.66 -36.78 -11.21
N ILE A 292 -24.77 -35.45 -11.09
CA ILE A 292 -23.68 -34.57 -10.66
C ILE A 292 -23.36 -34.92 -9.20
N LYS A 293 -22.30 -35.68 -8.96
CA LYS A 293 -21.75 -35.93 -7.63
C LYS A 293 -21.39 -34.59 -6.99
N LYS A 294 -22.18 -34.12 -6.02
CA LYS A 294 -21.89 -32.91 -5.25
C LYS A 294 -20.53 -33.11 -4.55
N LYS A 295 -19.52 -32.33 -4.97
CA LYS A 295 -18.21 -32.34 -4.31
C LYS A 295 -18.42 -31.89 -2.86
N ILE A 296 -18.23 -32.81 -1.92
CA ILE A 296 -18.22 -32.52 -0.48
C ILE A 296 -17.13 -31.46 -0.27
N ARG A 297 -17.53 -30.25 0.12
CA ARG A 297 -16.57 -29.20 0.41
C ARG A 297 -15.96 -29.50 1.78
N PRO A 298 -14.62 -29.52 1.91
CA PRO A 298 -13.99 -29.74 3.21
C PRO A 298 -14.49 -28.67 4.18
N TRP A 299 -15.00 -29.14 5.33
CA TRP A 299 -15.66 -28.31 6.31
C TRP A 299 -14.72 -27.26 6.88
N LYS A 300 -15.26 -26.07 7.18
CA LYS A 300 -14.48 -24.94 7.69
C LYS A 300 -14.68 -24.83 9.20
N ILE A 301 -13.79 -25.47 9.96
CA ILE A 301 -13.66 -25.27 11.41
C ILE A 301 -13.35 -23.78 11.68
N GLY A 302 -14.00 -23.21 12.70
CA GLY A 302 -13.82 -21.82 13.09
C GLY A 302 -12.40 -21.53 13.60
N THR A 303 -11.98 -20.27 13.48
CA THR A 303 -10.60 -19.86 13.82
C THR A 303 -10.26 -20.12 15.29
N LEU A 304 -11.19 -19.89 16.21
CA LEU A 304 -11.01 -20.17 17.64
C LEU A 304 -10.82 -21.68 17.89
N GLN A 305 -11.64 -22.50 17.25
CA GLN A 305 -11.56 -23.95 17.39
C GLN A 305 -10.25 -24.49 16.81
N ARG A 306 -9.78 -23.95 15.68
CA ARG A 306 -8.44 -24.29 15.13
C ARG A 306 -7.32 -23.98 16.12
N LEU A 307 -7.36 -22.82 16.77
CA LEU A 307 -6.39 -22.45 17.81
C LEU A 307 -6.50 -23.36 19.04
N SER A 308 -7.71 -23.63 19.50
CA SER A 308 -7.97 -24.54 20.64
C SER A 308 -7.42 -25.95 20.39
N ILE A 309 -7.65 -26.50 19.21
CA ILE A 309 -7.09 -27.82 18.82
C ILE A 309 -5.56 -27.76 18.83
N SER A 310 -4.96 -26.74 18.22
CA SER A 310 -3.50 -26.59 18.19
C SER A 310 -2.88 -26.54 19.61
N VAL A 311 -3.47 -25.73 20.50
CA VAL A 311 -3.01 -25.59 21.89
C VAL A 311 -3.22 -26.88 22.69
N ARG A 312 -4.38 -27.54 22.54
CA ARG A 312 -4.64 -28.84 23.21
C ARG A 312 -3.68 -29.92 22.75
N THR A 313 -3.43 -30.03 21.44
CA THR A 313 -2.43 -30.98 20.91
C THR A 313 -1.05 -30.73 21.51
N LYS A 314 -0.63 -29.46 21.64
CA LYS A 314 0.64 -29.11 22.29
C LYS A 314 0.64 -29.48 23.78
N ALA A 315 -0.45 -29.19 24.50
CA ALA A 315 -0.59 -29.55 25.92
C ALA A 315 -0.56 -31.06 26.15
N HIS A 316 -1.23 -31.85 25.30
CA HIS A 316 -1.15 -33.31 25.33
C HIS A 316 0.26 -33.82 25.07
N GLY A 317 0.98 -33.22 24.12
CA GLY A 317 2.39 -33.55 23.88
C GLY A 317 3.27 -33.31 25.10
N VAL A 318 3.05 -32.21 25.83
CA VAL A 318 3.76 -31.89 27.07
C VAL A 318 3.39 -32.86 28.20
N ALA A 319 2.11 -33.17 28.37
CA ALA A 319 1.62 -34.10 29.39
C ALA A 319 2.13 -35.54 29.16
N ALA A 320 2.24 -35.97 27.90
CA ALA A 320 2.75 -37.29 27.54
C ALA A 320 4.23 -37.52 27.95
N VAL A 321 5.01 -36.46 28.18
CA VAL A 321 6.39 -36.56 28.69
C VAL A 321 6.43 -36.95 30.17
N GLY A 322 5.31 -36.90 30.89
CA GLY A 322 5.22 -37.30 32.30
C GLY A 322 5.96 -36.39 33.28
N LEU A 323 6.51 -35.27 32.81
CA LEU A 323 7.28 -34.31 33.63
C LEU A 323 6.41 -33.32 34.41
N PHE A 324 5.10 -33.30 34.17
CA PHE A 324 4.16 -32.38 34.81
C PHE A 324 3.13 -33.16 35.62
N GLY A 325 3.26 -33.09 36.95
CA GLY A 325 2.22 -33.51 37.89
C GLY A 325 1.08 -32.50 37.88
N GLU A 326 -0.13 -32.96 37.57
CA GLU A 326 -1.38 -32.20 37.58
C GLU A 326 -1.42 -30.98 36.64
N VAL A 327 -1.76 -31.22 35.37
CA VAL A 327 -2.33 -30.16 34.52
C VAL A 327 -3.76 -29.93 35.02
N TYR A 328 -3.94 -28.90 35.85
CA TYR A 328 -5.27 -28.44 36.23
C TYR A 328 -6.01 -27.93 34.99
N ASP A 329 -6.94 -28.73 34.47
CA ASP A 329 -7.92 -28.34 33.47
C ASP A 329 -9.02 -27.49 34.13
N ASN A 330 -8.63 -26.37 34.74
CA ASN A 330 -9.54 -25.45 35.43
C ASN A 330 -9.86 -24.24 34.56
N ILE A 331 -10.12 -24.47 33.26
CA ILE A 331 -10.91 -23.51 32.48
C ILE A 331 -12.39 -23.86 32.65
N ASN A 332 -12.86 -23.82 33.91
CA ASN A 332 -14.26 -23.49 34.15
C ASN A 332 -14.40 -22.01 33.77
N PHE A 333 -14.60 -21.73 32.47
CA PHE A 333 -15.33 -20.53 32.09
C PHE A 333 -16.69 -20.67 32.77
N LEU A 334 -16.86 -20.04 33.92
CA LEU A 334 -18.16 -19.77 34.49
C LEU A 334 -18.90 -18.89 33.48
N SER A 335 -19.52 -19.56 32.50
CA SER A 335 -20.51 -19.01 31.58
C SER A 335 -21.78 -18.72 32.37
N ARG A 336 -21.69 -17.76 33.27
CA ARG A 336 -22.78 -16.83 33.53
C ARG A 336 -22.38 -15.52 32.86
N THR A 337 -22.32 -15.55 31.53
CA THR A 337 -22.45 -14.32 30.76
C THR A 337 -23.85 -13.81 31.05
N ALA A 338 -23.96 -12.91 32.02
CA ALA A 338 -25.10 -12.05 32.17
C ALA A 338 -25.18 -11.19 30.91
N GLU A 339 -25.78 -11.70 29.85
CA GLU A 339 -26.51 -10.87 28.88
C GLU A 339 -27.72 -10.28 29.61
N GLN A 340 -27.47 -9.48 30.66
CA GLN A 340 -28.45 -8.54 31.12
C GLN A 340 -28.34 -7.38 30.13
N ALA A 341 -29.09 -7.51 29.04
CA ALA A 341 -29.51 -6.35 28.27
C ALA A 341 -30.16 -5.38 29.26
N VAL A 342 -29.42 -4.36 29.67
CA VAL A 342 -29.96 -3.22 30.40
C VAL A 342 -30.85 -2.50 29.40
N GLY A 343 -32.11 -2.94 29.33
CA GLY A 343 -33.19 -2.20 28.71
C GLY A 343 -33.37 -0.91 29.50
N HIS A 344 -32.83 0.18 28.98
CA HIS A 344 -33.16 1.51 29.46
C HIS A 344 -34.54 1.89 28.93
N HIS A 345 -35.59 1.33 29.54
CA HIS A 345 -36.92 1.93 29.53
C HIS A 345 -37.10 2.73 30.81
N GLY A 346 -36.47 3.92 30.82
CA GLY A 346 -36.80 4.98 31.75
C GLY A 346 -37.79 5.93 31.10
N GLY A 347 -39.07 5.55 31.10
CA GLY A 347 -40.16 6.53 30.99
C GLY A 347 -40.07 7.48 32.17
N GLY A 348 -39.70 8.73 31.90
CA GLY A 348 -39.43 9.74 32.93
C GLY A 348 -39.90 11.11 32.46
N VAL A 349 -41.22 11.29 32.48
CA VAL A 349 -41.94 12.47 32.96
C VAL A 349 -41.42 13.85 32.56
N MET A 350 -42.23 14.53 31.74
CA MET A 350 -42.28 15.99 31.61
C MET A 350 -42.20 16.69 32.97
N SER A 351 -41.24 17.61 33.13
CA SER A 351 -41.45 18.80 33.96
C SER A 351 -40.78 19.98 33.29
N GLY A 352 -41.61 20.93 32.89
CA GLY A 352 -41.20 22.15 32.22
C GLY A 352 -40.45 23.07 33.16
N ILE A 353 -39.42 23.73 32.64
CA ILE A 353 -38.93 24.98 33.16
C ILE A 353 -38.81 25.93 31.97
N TYR A 354 -39.84 26.75 31.79
CA TYR A 354 -39.72 28.02 31.09
C TYR A 354 -38.84 28.93 31.95
N MET A 355 -37.68 29.34 31.44
CA MET A 355 -37.04 30.58 31.86
C MET A 355 -37.00 31.52 30.67
N SER A 356 -37.96 32.45 30.68
CA SER A 356 -37.90 33.72 29.99
C SER A 356 -37.17 34.68 30.92
N HIS A 357 -36.08 35.30 30.45
CA HIS A 357 -35.86 36.75 30.59
C HIS A 357 -34.56 37.23 29.93
N LYS A 358 -34.77 38.25 29.08
CA LYS A 358 -33.89 39.36 28.67
C LYS A 358 -32.79 39.09 27.66
#